data_AF-A0A016VCA1-F1
#
_entry.id   AF-A0A016VCA1-F1
#
_cell.length_a   1.000
_cell.length_b   1.000
_cell.length_c   1.000
_cell.angle_alpha   90.00
_cell.angle_beta   90.00
_cell.angle_gamma   90.00
#
_symmetry.space_group_name_H-M   'P 1'
#
loop_
_entity.id
_entity.type
_entity.pdbx_description
1 polymer ?
#
loop_
_entity_poly.entity_id
_entity_poly.type
_entity_poly.pdbx_seq_one_letter_code
_entity_poly.pdbx_strand_id
1 'polypeptide(L)'
;MPASSTSVQIRGGRRKKTSTNDRQPPNFDQAVELLLNDANLPQHLRVVMARLLDMKVEFSILMAKNSELMEENKSLSNRNSELMIYEI
;
A
#
# COMPACT_ATOMS: atom_id res chain seq x y z
N MET A 1 -20.91 46.39 49.10
CA MET A 1 -21.81 46.24 47.92
C MET A 1 -21.64 47.48 47.04
N PRO A 2 -21.58 47.42 45.69
CA PRO A 2 -21.93 46.31 44.79
C PRO A 2 -20.80 45.86 43.83
N ALA A 3 -21.08 44.79 43.09
CA ALA A 3 -20.26 44.14 42.07
C ALA A 3 -20.29 44.89 40.72
N SER A 4 -19.27 44.69 39.89
CA SER A 4 -19.32 45.03 38.45
C SER A 4 -18.57 43.99 37.64
N SER A 5 -19.35 43.06 37.09
CA SER A 5 -18.93 41.97 36.22
C SER A 5 -18.55 42.51 34.85
N THR A 6 -17.30 42.34 34.42
CA THR A 6 -16.92 42.62 33.03
C THR A 6 -17.25 41.40 32.18
N SER A 7 -18.33 41.48 31.42
CA SER A 7 -18.70 40.45 30.42
C SER A 7 -17.74 40.51 29.24
N VAL A 8 -16.90 39.49 29.08
CA VAL A 8 -16.06 39.31 27.90
C VAL A 8 -16.95 38.88 26.74
N GLN A 9 -17.17 39.80 25.82
CA GLN A 9 -17.92 39.62 24.59
C GLN A 9 -17.15 38.65 23.67
N ILE A 10 -17.53 37.36 23.69
CA ILE A 10 -16.94 36.35 22.80
C ILE A 10 -17.38 36.66 21.36
N ARG A 11 -16.49 37.31 20.62
CA ARG A 11 -16.64 37.59 19.19
C ARG A 11 -16.66 36.26 18.44
N GLY A 12 -17.85 35.86 17.96
CA GLY A 12 -18.08 34.64 17.21
C GLY A 12 -17.20 34.53 15.97
N GLY A 13 -16.10 33.78 16.08
CA GLY A 13 -15.24 33.40 14.98
C GLY A 13 -15.93 32.34 14.12
N ARG A 14 -16.42 32.77 12.95
CA ARG A 14 -16.96 31.94 11.87
C ARG A 14 -15.95 30.84 11.52
N ARG A 15 -16.17 29.60 12.00
CA ARG A 15 -15.37 28.42 11.61
C ARG A 15 -15.50 28.23 10.10
N LYS A 16 -14.46 28.57 9.35
CA LYS A 16 -14.33 28.19 7.94
C LYS A 16 -14.32 26.67 7.88
N LYS A 17 -15.32 26.07 7.23
CA LYS A 17 -15.31 24.65 6.87
C LYS A 17 -14.11 24.43 5.95
N THR A 18 -13.08 23.74 6.44
CA THR A 18 -12.07 23.15 5.56
C THR A 18 -12.78 22.05 4.78
N SER A 19 -13.00 22.29 3.49
CA SER A 19 -13.35 21.23 2.55
C SER A 19 -12.24 20.19 2.61
N THR A 20 -12.52 19.08 3.27
CA THR A 20 -11.76 17.85 3.11
C THR A 20 -11.93 17.45 1.66
N ASN A 21 -10.90 17.70 0.84
CA ASN A 21 -10.80 17.13 -0.48
C ASN A 21 -10.95 15.61 -0.32
N ASP A 22 -11.95 15.02 -1.00
CA ASP A 22 -12.15 13.58 -1.19
C ASP A 22 -11.00 13.00 -2.03
N ARG A 23 -9.77 13.08 -1.53
CA ARG A 23 -8.61 12.46 -2.19
C ARG A 23 -8.40 11.10 -1.57
N GLN A 24 -8.82 10.07 -2.29
CA GLN A 24 -8.55 8.68 -1.96
C GLN A 24 -7.03 8.52 -1.68
N PRO A 25 -6.64 7.81 -0.61
CA PRO A 25 -5.23 7.65 -0.28
C PRO A 25 -4.49 7.00 -1.46
N PRO A 26 -3.25 7.43 -1.75
CA PRO A 26 -2.47 6.85 -2.84
C PRO A 26 -2.31 5.35 -2.60
N ASN A 27 -2.41 4.56 -3.68
CA ASN A 27 -2.03 3.16 -3.61
C ASN A 27 -0.53 3.04 -3.33
N PHE A 28 -0.06 1.83 -2.97
CA PHE A 28 1.32 1.64 -2.54
C PHE A 28 2.33 2.18 -3.56
N ASP A 29 2.16 1.85 -4.84
CA ASP A 29 3.10 2.27 -5.89
C ASP A 29 3.11 3.80 -6.07
N GLN A 30 1.94 4.45 -6.03
CA GLN A 30 1.82 5.91 -6.02
C GLN A 30 2.47 6.54 -4.78
N ALA A 31 2.32 5.92 -3.61
CA ALA A 31 2.92 6.41 -2.38
C ALA A 31 4.46 6.32 -2.43
N VAL A 32 5.00 5.26 -3.05
CA VAL A 32 6.45 5.14 -3.21
C VAL A 32 6.99 6.13 -4.24
N GLU A 33 6.28 6.35 -5.35
CA GLU A 33 6.66 7.39 -6.32
C GLU A 33 6.67 8.78 -5.67
N LEU A 34 5.66 9.11 -4.87
CA LEU A 34 5.61 10.38 -4.14
C LEU A 34 6.78 10.50 -3.14
N LEU A 35 7.13 9.41 -2.45
CA LEU A 35 8.25 9.37 -1.52
C LEU A 35 9.60 9.55 -2.24
N LEU A 36 9.80 8.87 -3.37
CA LEU A 36 11.04 8.98 -4.15
C LEU A 36 11.23 10.38 -4.75
N ASN A 37 10.13 11.06 -5.08
CA ASN A 37 10.11 12.43 -5.59
C ASN A 37 10.19 13.51 -4.50
N ASP A 38 10.16 13.15 -3.22
CA ASP A 38 10.31 14.11 -2.13
C ASP A 38 11.74 14.67 -2.09
N ALA A 39 11.86 15.98 -2.27
CA ALA A 39 13.12 16.72 -2.26
C ALA A 39 13.83 16.67 -0.90
N ASN A 40 13.10 16.43 0.19
CA ASN A 40 13.66 16.34 1.54
C ASN A 40 14.13 14.93 1.90
N LEU A 41 13.83 13.91 1.06
CA LEU A 41 14.25 12.54 1.34
C LEU A 41 15.77 12.41 1.18
N PRO A 42 16.51 11.97 2.22
CA PRO A 42 17.93 11.71 2.11
C PRO A 42 18.26 10.70 1.01
N GLN A 43 19.32 10.97 0.25
CA GLN A 43 19.69 10.16 -0.92
C GLN A 43 19.86 8.67 -0.62
N HIS A 44 20.46 8.32 0.52
CA HIS A 44 20.66 6.91 0.90
C HIS A 44 19.32 6.18 1.11
N LEU A 45 18.31 6.86 1.67
CA LEU A 45 16.98 6.28 1.82
C LEU A 45 16.27 6.14 0.47
N ARG A 46 16.43 7.11 -0.44
CA ARG A 46 15.89 7.03 -1.80
C ARG A 46 16.42 5.81 -2.55
N VAL A 47 17.74 5.56 -2.44
CA VAL A 47 18.39 4.38 -3.05
C VAL A 47 17.86 3.08 -2.45
N VAL A 48 17.76 2.99 -1.12
CA VAL A 48 17.22 1.79 -0.45
C VAL A 48 15.77 1.54 -0.88
N MET A 49 14.95 2.58 -0.94
CA MET A 49 13.54 2.46 -1.33
C MET A 49 13.38 2.02 -2.79
N ALA A 50 14.16 2.58 -3.71
CA ALA A 50 14.19 2.13 -5.10
C ALA A 50 14.58 0.64 -5.20
N ARG A 51 15.61 0.22 -4.46
CA ARG A 51 16.04 -1.18 -4.46
C ARG A 51 14.98 -2.12 -3.90
N LEU A 52 14.26 -1.72 -2.84
CA LEU A 52 13.16 -2.48 -2.27
C LEU A 52 12.00 -2.65 -3.28
N LEU A 53 11.73 -1.63 -4.09
CA LEU A 53 10.74 -1.73 -5.16
C LEU A 53 11.15 -2.73 -6.23
N ASP A 54 12.39 -2.68 -6.70
CA ASP A 54 12.90 -3.63 -7.69
C ASP A 54 12.74 -5.07 -7.17
N MET A 55 13.13 -5.32 -5.92
CA MET A 55 12.97 -6.63 -5.28
C MET A 55 11.51 -7.06 -5.15
N LYS A 56 10.58 -6.14 -4.86
CA LYS A 56 9.13 -6.44 -4.83
C LYS A 56 8.64 -6.90 -6.20
N VAL A 57 9.09 -6.26 -7.28
CA VAL A 57 8.73 -6.64 -8.66
C VAL A 57 9.27 -8.04 -8.99
N GLU A 58 10.55 -8.27 -8.76
CA GLU A 58 11.18 -9.58 -8.97
C GLU A 58 10.47 -10.69 -8.17
N PHE A 59 10.17 -10.43 -6.90
CA PHE A 59 9.46 -11.37 -6.04
C PHE A 59 8.04 -11.67 -6.54
N SER A 60 7.32 -10.66 -7.04
CA SER A 60 5.98 -10.85 -7.59
C SER A 60 6.00 -11.76 -8.83
N ILE A 61 7.00 -11.59 -9.70
CA ILE A 61 7.22 -12.46 -10.86
C ILE A 61 7.50 -13.90 -10.41
N LEU A 62 8.39 -14.06 -9.42
CA LEU A 62 8.76 -15.37 -8.89
C LEU A 62 7.54 -16.10 -8.29
N MET A 63 6.72 -15.39 -7.52
CA MET A 63 5.50 -15.95 -6.92
C MET A 63 4.48 -16.37 -7.98
N ALA A 64 4.31 -15.57 -9.04
CA ALA A 64 3.43 -15.94 -10.15
C ALA A 64 3.92 -17.22 -10.84
N LYS A 65 5.22 -17.32 -11.14
CA LYS A 65 5.79 -18.52 -11.76
C LYS A 65 5.71 -19.74 -10.85
N ASN A 66 5.92 -19.56 -9.55
CA ASN A 66 5.77 -20.63 -8.58
C ASN A 66 4.33 -21.17 -8.57
N SER A 67 3.33 -20.27 -8.58
CA SER A 67 1.92 -20.66 -8.65
C SER A 67 1.61 -21.50 -9.90
N GLU A 68 2.08 -21.06 -11.07
CA GLU A 68 1.92 -21.80 -12.33
C GLU A 68 2.52 -23.20 -12.24
N LEU A 69 3.77 -23.31 -11.75
CA LEU A 69 4.44 -24.60 -11.59
C LEU A 69 3.74 -25.52 -10.58
N MET A 70 3.17 -24.98 -9.51
CA MET A 70 2.37 -25.80 -8.58
C MET A 70 1.12 -26.37 -9.23
N GLU A 71 0.44 -25.58 -10.07
CA GLU A 71 -0.74 -26.05 -10.82
C GLU A 71 -0.38 -27.12 -11.84
N GLU A 72 0.71 -26.92 -12.61
CA GLU A 72 1.23 -27.93 -13.53
C GLU A 72 1.58 -29.23 -12.81
N ASN A 73 2.30 -29.14 -11.69
CA ASN A 73 2.73 -30.30 -10.93
C ASN A 73 1.54 -31.05 -10.33
N LYS A 74 0.50 -30.33 -9.88
CA LYS A 74 -0.76 -30.93 -9.44
C LYS A 74 -1.47 -31.66 -10.59
N SER A 75 -1.52 -31.06 -11.77
CA SER A 75 -2.13 -31.67 -12.96
C SER A 75 -1.40 -32.96 -13.38
N LEU A 76 -0.07 -32.93 -13.41
CA LEU A 76 0.76 -34.10 -13.70
C LEU A 76 0.59 -35.20 -12.65
N SER A 77 0.57 -34.83 -11.36
CA SER A 77 0.34 -35.77 -10.25
C SER A 77 -1.00 -36.49 -10.38
N ASN A 78 -2.07 -35.75 -10.70
CA ASN A 78 -3.39 -36.34 -10.94
C ASN A 78 -3.37 -37.30 -12.13
N ARG A 79 -2.76 -36.89 -13.26
CA ARG A 79 -2.68 -37.73 -14.46
C ARG A 79 -1.86 -39.01 -14.23
N ASN A 80 -0.76 -38.91 -13.50
CA ASN A 80 0.05 -40.07 -13.11
C ASN A 80 -0.77 -41.02 -12.23
N SER A 81 -1.54 -40.48 -11.29
CA SER A 81 -2.42 -41.28 -10.43
C SER A 81 -3.50 -42.00 -11.24
N GLU A 82 -4.10 -41.34 -12.23
CA GLU A 82 -5.07 -41.95 -13.15
C GLU A 82 -4.45 -43.09 -13.95
N LEU A 83 -3.27 -42.90 -14.55
CA LEU A 83 -2.59 -43.93 -15.32
C LEU A 83 -2.24 -45.16 -14.48
N MET A 84 -1.78 -44.96 -13.24
CA MET A 84 -1.49 -46.05 -12.30
C MET A 84 -2.73 -46.88 -11.93
N ILE A 85 -3.94 -46.30 -12.00
CA ILE A 85 -5.20 -47.02 -11.78
C ILE A 85 -5.53 -47.94 -12.96
N TYR A 86 -5.13 -47.57 -14.18
CA TYR A 86 -5.42 -48.36 -15.39
C TYR A 86 -4.37 -49.44 -15.70
N GLU A 87 -3.23 -49.46 -14.99
CA GLU A 87 -2.18 -50.48 -15.13
C GLU A 87 -2.34 -51.69 -14.17
N ILE A 88 -3.44 -51.75 -13.40
CA ILE A 88 -3.84 -52.86 -12.52
C ILE A 88 -5.08 -53.56 -13.08
#